data_AF-A0A7W1Q5S4-F1
#
_entry.id   AF-A0A7W1Q5S4-F1
#
_cell.length_a   1.000
_cell.length_b   1.000
_cell.length_c   1.000
_cell.angle_alpha   90.00
_cell.angle_beta   90.00
_cell.angle_gamma   90.00
#
_symmetry.space_group_name_H-M   'P 1'
#
loop_
_entity.id
_entity.type
_entity.pdbx_description
1 polymer ?
#
loop_
_entity_poly.entity_id
_entity_poly.type
_entity_poly.pdbx_seq_one_letter_code
_entity_poly.pdbx_strand_id
1 'polypeptide(L)'
;MGGGIADFELRRFERLGAADLASRLHGEGKQVNVDAEVDGIVGALAGRLSYATLTASKFTVDGMPVFLEAGTQRGSIGTLKLRFTDFSIRGLRVESLEADIPGCRFDLGSAQRKRKIKLTRSGVGTATARITETALADYIRLKYPAVKEVTVELKKHRAFVTGRAELLLLKTDFFVIASLVPQAGTQLWLEDAIVFLNDERVRDGSERRLLDTLNPVVDANRDLGLRSALVV
;
A
#
# COMPACT_ATOMS: atom_id res chain seq x y z
N MET A 1 -33.99 -3.33 27.72
CA MET A 1 -32.77 -4.14 27.98
C MET A 1 -32.51 -5.04 26.78
N GLY A 2 -31.72 -4.60 25.79
CA GLY A 2 -31.55 -5.34 24.51
C GLY A 2 -30.16 -5.27 23.86
N GLY A 3 -29.13 -4.82 24.58
CA GLY A 3 -27.78 -4.59 24.03
C GLY A 3 -26.85 -5.82 23.98
N GLY A 4 -27.13 -6.89 24.73
CA GLY A 4 -26.13 -7.95 24.97
C GLY A 4 -25.80 -8.84 23.76
N ILE A 5 -26.76 -9.10 22.86
CA ILE A 5 -26.56 -10.02 21.73
C ILE A 5 -25.84 -9.32 20.56
N ALA A 6 -26.20 -8.07 20.30
CA ALA A 6 -25.56 -7.26 19.25
C ALA A 6 -24.09 -7.00 19.57
N ASP A 7 -23.77 -6.64 20.83
CA ASP A 7 -22.40 -6.41 21.27
C ASP A 7 -21.52 -7.67 21.23
N PHE A 8 -22.12 -8.85 21.46
CA PHE A 8 -21.40 -10.12 21.41
C PHE A 8 -21.04 -10.52 19.97
N GLU A 9 -21.99 -10.38 19.04
CA GLU A 9 -21.75 -10.64 17.61
C GLU A 9 -20.77 -9.63 17.00
N LEU A 10 -20.80 -8.37 17.46
CA LEU A 10 -19.85 -7.33 17.03
C LEU A 10 -18.42 -7.65 17.46
N ARG A 11 -18.18 -7.88 18.76
CA ARG A 11 -16.85 -8.25 19.27
C ARG A 11 -16.34 -9.56 18.68
N ARG A 12 -17.24 -10.45 18.31
CA ARG A 12 -16.91 -11.69 17.60
C ARG A 12 -16.46 -11.38 16.17
N PHE A 13 -17.18 -10.53 15.42
CA PHE A 13 -16.78 -10.09 14.09
C PHE A 13 -15.40 -9.43 14.10
N GLU A 14 -15.18 -8.49 15.03
CA GLU A 14 -13.90 -7.78 15.22
C GLU A 14 -12.73 -8.76 15.41
N ARG A 15 -12.88 -9.69 16.37
CA ARG A 15 -11.85 -10.70 16.65
C ARG A 15 -11.56 -11.61 15.46
N LEU A 16 -12.60 -12.01 14.72
CA LEU A 16 -12.43 -12.87 13.55
C LEU A 16 -11.81 -12.13 12.38
N GLY A 17 -12.18 -10.87 12.16
CA GLY A 17 -11.55 -10.01 11.17
C GLY A 17 -10.07 -9.77 11.47
N ALA A 18 -9.76 -9.50 12.74
CA ALA A 18 -8.38 -9.35 13.19
C ALA A 18 -7.57 -10.64 12.97
N ALA A 19 -8.16 -11.80 13.27
CA ALA A 19 -7.50 -13.09 13.06
C ALA A 19 -7.28 -13.42 11.57
N ASP A 20 -8.26 -13.19 10.70
CA ASP A 20 -8.11 -13.42 9.26
C ASP A 20 -7.05 -12.48 8.66
N LEU A 21 -7.10 -11.18 9.01
CA LEU A 21 -6.11 -10.22 8.56
C LEU A 21 -4.71 -10.60 9.08
N ALA A 22 -4.57 -10.90 10.36
CA ALA A 22 -3.30 -11.33 10.95
C ALA A 22 -2.72 -12.60 10.30
N SER A 23 -3.56 -13.49 9.77
CA SER A 23 -3.12 -14.70 9.05
C SER A 23 -2.48 -14.42 7.69
N ARG A 24 -2.80 -13.27 7.08
CA ARG A 24 -2.27 -12.82 5.79
C ARG A 24 -1.04 -11.90 5.94
N LEU A 25 -0.77 -11.45 7.17
CA LEU A 25 0.33 -10.54 7.48
C LEU A 25 1.51 -11.30 8.10
N HIS A 26 2.73 -10.91 7.73
CA HIS A 26 3.98 -11.43 8.29
C HIS A 26 4.63 -10.43 9.25
N GLY A 27 5.56 -10.88 10.09
CA GLY A 27 6.28 -10.05 11.08
C GLY A 27 6.04 -10.48 12.52
N GLU A 28 7.11 -10.58 13.30
CA GLU A 28 7.08 -11.05 14.70
C GLU A 28 6.40 -10.05 15.66
N GLY A 29 6.44 -8.75 15.33
CA GLY A 29 5.86 -7.67 16.14
C GLY A 29 4.52 -7.13 15.63
N LYS A 30 3.85 -7.83 14.71
CA LYS A 30 2.64 -7.33 14.04
C LYS A 30 1.51 -7.11 15.04
N GLN A 31 0.84 -5.97 14.92
CA GLN A 31 -0.35 -5.65 15.69
C GLN A 31 -1.51 -5.47 14.72
N VAL A 32 -2.66 -6.05 15.03
CA VAL A 32 -3.85 -5.97 14.17
C VAL A 32 -5.05 -5.74 15.06
N ASN A 33 -5.81 -4.70 14.77
CA ASN A 33 -7.09 -4.45 15.41
C ASN A 33 -8.16 -4.12 14.37
N VAL A 34 -9.36 -4.63 14.60
CA VAL A 34 -10.52 -4.42 13.73
C VAL A 34 -11.62 -3.90 14.62
N ASP A 35 -12.09 -2.68 14.33
CA ASP A 35 -13.20 -2.05 15.04
C ASP A 35 -14.37 -1.94 14.06
N ALA A 36 -15.57 -2.27 14.50
CA ALA A 36 -16.76 -2.13 13.66
C ALA A 36 -17.88 -1.42 14.43
N GLU A 37 -18.67 -0.60 13.73
CA GLU A 37 -19.89 -0.04 14.30
C GLU A 37 -21.11 -0.48 13.49
N VAL A 38 -22.15 -0.91 14.19
CA VAL A 38 -23.43 -1.36 13.62
C VAL A 38 -24.41 -0.20 13.51
N ASP A 39 -25.20 -0.20 12.44
CA ASP A 39 -26.30 0.74 12.27
C ASP A 39 -27.52 0.28 13.10
N GLY A 40 -27.44 0.48 14.42
CA GLY A 40 -28.45 0.06 15.38
C GLY A 40 -28.64 -1.45 15.55
N ILE A 41 -29.55 -1.85 16.46
CA ILE A 41 -29.80 -3.25 16.84
C ILE A 41 -30.31 -4.10 15.65
N VAL A 42 -31.09 -3.49 14.75
CA VAL A 42 -31.62 -4.17 13.54
C VAL A 42 -30.54 -4.34 12.46
N GLY A 43 -29.61 -3.39 12.34
CA GLY A 43 -28.49 -3.47 11.40
C GLY A 43 -27.52 -4.61 11.73
N ALA A 44 -27.28 -4.87 13.03
CA ALA A 44 -26.44 -5.97 13.50
C ALA A 44 -26.99 -7.35 13.07
N LEU A 45 -28.30 -7.57 13.18
CA LEU A 45 -28.96 -8.82 12.76
C LEU A 45 -29.01 -9.00 11.24
N ALA A 46 -29.04 -7.89 10.49
CA ALA A 46 -29.02 -7.88 9.02
C ALA A 46 -27.61 -7.89 8.42
N GLY A 47 -26.55 -7.89 9.24
CA GLY A 47 -25.16 -7.82 8.76
C GLY A 47 -24.79 -6.48 8.09
N ARG A 48 -25.43 -5.38 8.53
CA ARG A 48 -25.16 -4.01 8.07
C ARG A 48 -24.32 -3.26 9.10
N LEU A 49 -23.12 -2.88 8.70
CA LEU A 49 -22.17 -2.09 9.46
C LEU A 49 -22.13 -0.67 8.89
N SER A 50 -22.16 0.34 9.77
CA SER A 50 -21.99 1.75 9.38
C SER A 50 -20.58 2.02 8.93
N TYR A 51 -19.60 1.62 9.74
CA TYR A 51 -18.19 1.61 9.36
C TYR A 51 -17.45 0.39 9.92
N ALA A 52 -16.33 0.06 9.29
CA ALA A 52 -15.34 -0.86 9.81
C ALA A 52 -13.96 -0.23 9.66
N THR A 53 -13.15 -0.24 10.72
CA THR A 53 -11.79 0.27 10.73
C THR A 53 -10.84 -0.90 10.89
N LEU A 54 -9.97 -1.10 9.89
CA LEU A 54 -8.87 -2.04 9.95
C LEU A 54 -7.60 -1.28 10.29
N THR A 55 -7.05 -1.57 11.46
CA THR A 55 -5.76 -1.04 11.89
C THR A 55 -4.73 -2.15 11.93
N ALA A 56 -3.54 -1.89 11.41
CA ALA A 56 -2.45 -2.84 11.48
C ALA A 56 -1.11 -2.12 11.54
N SER A 57 -0.15 -2.66 12.29
CA SER A 57 1.19 -2.09 12.36
C SER A 57 2.29 -3.14 12.43
N LYS A 58 3.52 -2.73 12.10
CA LYS A 58 4.76 -3.53 12.23
C LYS A 58 4.68 -4.86 11.49
N PHE A 59 4.14 -4.84 10.27
CA PHE A 59 3.93 -6.04 9.48
C PHE A 59 4.65 -5.96 8.13
N THR A 60 4.78 -7.10 7.48
CA THR A 60 5.26 -7.24 6.11
C THR A 60 4.22 -8.00 5.29
N VAL A 61 4.07 -7.62 4.02
CA VAL A 61 3.12 -8.24 3.11
C VAL A 61 3.67 -8.26 1.68
N ASP A 62 3.28 -9.27 0.90
CA ASP A 62 3.71 -9.43 -0.49
C ASP A 62 2.72 -8.81 -1.51
N GLY A 63 1.75 -8.03 -1.04
CA GLY A 63 0.70 -7.43 -1.84
C GLY A 63 -0.40 -6.81 -0.99
N MET A 64 -1.52 -6.42 -1.60
CA MET A 64 -2.65 -5.88 -0.83
C MET A 64 -3.23 -6.97 0.09
N PRO A 65 -3.29 -6.80 1.42
CA PRO A 65 -3.77 -7.86 2.32
C PRO A 65 -5.29 -8.07 2.23
N VAL A 66 -6.00 -7.12 1.62
CA VAL A 66 -7.45 -7.11 1.44
C VAL A 66 -7.77 -7.31 -0.04
N PHE A 67 -8.25 -8.51 -0.40
CA PHE A 67 -8.68 -8.82 -1.77
C PHE A 67 -10.19 -8.97 -1.85
N LEU A 68 -10.73 -8.62 -3.02
CA LEU A 68 -12.08 -9.01 -3.41
C LEU A 68 -12.06 -10.50 -3.75
N GLU A 69 -12.84 -11.28 -3.01
CA GLU A 69 -13.04 -12.71 -3.21
C GLU A 69 -14.48 -12.98 -3.67
N ALA A 70 -14.67 -13.96 -4.55
CA ALA A 70 -16.01 -14.38 -4.96
C ALA A 70 -16.80 -14.93 -3.74
N GLY A 71 -18.05 -14.51 -3.58
CA GLY A 71 -18.88 -14.90 -2.45
C GLY A 71 -20.25 -14.23 -2.45
N THR A 72 -21.05 -14.52 -1.43
CA THR A 72 -22.38 -13.90 -1.30
C THR A 72 -22.26 -12.42 -0.88
N GLN A 73 -23.13 -11.53 -1.37
CA GLN A 73 -23.09 -10.09 -1.04
C GLN A 73 -24.10 -9.69 0.04
N ARG A 74 -24.35 -10.60 1.00
CA ARG A 74 -25.42 -10.44 2.00
C ARG A 74 -25.08 -9.41 3.09
N GLY A 75 -23.80 -9.20 3.39
CA GLY A 75 -23.35 -8.17 4.34
C GLY A 75 -22.97 -6.86 3.65
N SER A 76 -23.16 -5.73 4.33
CA SER A 76 -22.78 -4.41 3.82
C SER A 76 -22.05 -3.59 4.86
N ILE A 77 -21.01 -2.87 4.42
CA ILE A 77 -20.27 -1.89 5.21
C ILE A 77 -20.45 -0.55 4.52
N GLY A 78 -20.91 0.47 5.24
CA GLY A 78 -21.02 1.83 4.73
C GLY A 78 -19.67 2.38 4.30
N THR A 79 -18.71 2.43 5.22
CA THR A 79 -17.32 2.86 4.94
C THR A 79 -16.29 1.93 5.59
N LEU A 80 -15.36 1.43 4.79
CA LEU A 80 -14.19 0.68 5.27
C LEU A 80 -13.00 1.62 5.37
N LYS A 81 -12.50 1.84 6.59
CA LYS A 81 -11.30 2.63 6.86
C LYS A 81 -10.11 1.70 7.03
N LEU A 82 -9.06 1.91 6.26
CA LEU A 82 -7.77 1.25 6.44
C LEU A 82 -6.80 2.25 7.08
N ARG A 83 -6.13 1.85 8.15
CA ARG A 83 -5.12 2.66 8.85
C ARG A 83 -3.94 1.76 9.19
N PHE A 84 -2.95 1.75 8.31
CA PHE A 84 -1.74 0.95 8.49
C PHE A 84 -0.56 1.84 8.84
N THR A 85 0.29 1.39 9.76
CA THR A 85 1.47 2.14 10.21
C THR A 85 2.69 1.23 10.26
N ASP A 86 3.85 1.76 9.87
CA ASP A 86 5.13 1.07 9.89
C ASP A 86 5.06 -0.35 9.31
N PHE A 87 4.89 -0.45 7.99
CA PHE A 87 4.81 -1.74 7.30
C PHE A 87 5.72 -1.78 6.08
N SER A 88 6.02 -2.99 5.61
CA SER A 88 6.77 -3.19 4.37
C SER A 88 5.94 -3.98 3.36
N ILE A 89 5.93 -3.51 2.11
CA ILE A 89 5.30 -4.19 0.99
C ILE A 89 6.33 -4.47 -0.09
N ARG A 90 6.64 -5.75 -0.30
CA ARG A 90 7.67 -6.21 -1.26
C ARG A 90 8.99 -5.43 -1.19
N GLY A 91 9.42 -5.10 0.03
CA GLY A 91 10.67 -4.39 0.29
C GLY A 91 10.56 -2.86 0.31
N LEU A 92 9.42 -2.27 -0.06
CA LEU A 92 9.16 -0.84 0.14
C LEU A 92 8.59 -0.62 1.55
N ARG A 93 9.33 0.09 2.40
CA ARG A 93 8.83 0.52 3.71
C ARG A 93 7.90 1.71 3.58
N VAL A 94 6.75 1.63 4.23
CA VAL A 94 5.70 2.65 4.25
C VAL A 94 5.47 3.06 5.71
N GLU A 95 5.56 4.36 5.99
CA GLU A 95 5.39 4.91 7.33
C GLU A 95 3.91 4.86 7.74
N SER A 96 3.02 5.30 6.85
CA SER A 96 1.59 5.22 7.06
C SER A 96 0.82 5.06 5.76
N LEU A 97 -0.31 4.36 5.83
CA LEU A 97 -1.30 4.28 4.77
C LEU A 97 -2.68 4.47 5.39
N GLU A 98 -3.39 5.47 4.90
CA GLU A 98 -4.79 5.72 5.24
C GLU A 98 -5.65 5.61 4.00
N ALA A 99 -6.71 4.81 4.04
CA ALA A 99 -7.67 4.73 2.95
C ALA A 99 -9.10 4.67 3.47
N ASP A 100 -10.01 5.35 2.78
CA ASP A 100 -11.43 5.36 3.11
C ASP A 100 -12.23 4.86 1.91
N ILE A 101 -12.76 3.64 2.01
CA ILE A 101 -13.38 2.90 0.91
C ILE A 101 -14.89 2.76 1.16
N PRO A 102 -15.75 3.48 0.42
CA PRO A 102 -17.19 3.43 0.63
C PRO A 102 -17.83 2.18 0.02
N GLY A 103 -19.03 1.82 0.50
CA GLY A 103 -19.95 0.88 -0.16
C GLY A 103 -19.45 -0.57 -0.24
N CYS A 104 -18.67 -1.01 0.75
CA CYS A 104 -18.11 -2.36 0.74
C CYS A 104 -19.17 -3.44 1.01
N ARG A 105 -19.04 -4.61 0.38
CA ARG A 105 -19.89 -5.79 0.61
C ARG A 105 -19.03 -6.96 1.05
N PHE A 106 -19.59 -7.82 1.89
CA PHE A 106 -18.91 -9.01 2.37
C PHE A 106 -19.84 -10.23 2.44
N ASP A 107 -19.21 -11.40 2.41
CA ASP A 107 -19.91 -12.68 2.56
C ASP A 107 -20.25 -12.95 4.03
N LEU A 108 -21.47 -12.53 4.42
CA LEU A 108 -22.02 -12.76 5.75
C LEU A 108 -22.08 -14.26 6.10
N GLY A 109 -22.35 -15.13 5.12
CA GLY A 109 -22.41 -16.58 5.33
C GLY A 109 -21.04 -17.17 5.64
N SER A 110 -20.00 -16.73 4.93
CA SER A 110 -18.62 -17.10 5.22
C SER A 110 -18.12 -16.51 6.54
N ALA A 111 -18.53 -15.29 6.90
CA ALA A 111 -18.19 -14.68 8.17
C ALA A 111 -18.79 -15.47 9.35
N GLN A 112 -20.07 -15.83 9.27
CA GLN A 112 -20.78 -16.57 10.33
C GLN A 112 -20.34 -18.04 10.45
N ARG A 113 -20.22 -18.75 9.31
CA ARG A 113 -19.96 -20.20 9.29
C ARG A 113 -18.48 -20.56 9.27
N LYS A 114 -17.70 -19.85 8.46
CA LYS A 114 -16.29 -20.16 8.19
C LYS A 114 -15.32 -19.22 8.89
N ARG A 115 -15.84 -18.22 9.62
CA ARG A 115 -15.04 -17.24 10.36
C ARG A 115 -14.06 -16.46 9.48
N LYS A 116 -14.41 -16.26 8.21
CA LYS A 116 -13.59 -15.55 7.22
C LYS A 116 -14.35 -14.35 6.69
N ILE A 117 -13.74 -13.16 6.79
CA ILE A 117 -14.28 -11.95 6.20
C ILE A 117 -13.78 -11.89 4.75
N LYS A 118 -14.69 -12.20 3.83
CA LYS A 118 -14.43 -12.09 2.39
C LYS A 118 -15.12 -10.85 1.87
N LEU A 119 -14.36 -9.84 1.48
CA LEU A 119 -14.93 -8.72 0.75
C LEU A 119 -15.29 -9.20 -0.65
N THR A 120 -16.52 -8.93 -1.07
CA THR A 120 -17.06 -9.37 -2.37
C THR A 120 -17.27 -8.21 -3.33
N ARG A 121 -17.28 -6.98 -2.80
CA ARG A 121 -17.32 -5.73 -3.57
C ARG A 121 -16.72 -4.60 -2.73
N SER A 122 -16.03 -3.68 -3.39
CA SER A 122 -15.62 -2.39 -2.82
C SER A 122 -16.09 -1.25 -3.72
N GLY A 123 -16.30 -0.08 -3.15
CA GLY A 123 -16.37 1.17 -3.91
C GLY A 123 -14.99 1.71 -4.23
N VAL A 124 -14.96 2.93 -4.80
CA VAL A 124 -13.74 3.71 -5.04
C VAL A 124 -13.63 4.76 -3.95
N GLY A 125 -12.46 4.83 -3.32
CA GLY A 125 -12.16 5.70 -2.21
C GLY A 125 -10.84 6.43 -2.38
N THR A 126 -10.53 7.34 -1.47
CA THR A 126 -9.22 8.00 -1.43
C THR A 126 -8.26 7.24 -0.53
N ALA A 127 -6.99 7.20 -0.94
CA ALA A 127 -5.91 6.64 -0.14
C ALA A 127 -4.71 7.58 -0.14
N THR A 128 -4.07 7.72 1.01
CA THR A 128 -2.84 8.49 1.20
C THR A 128 -1.80 7.57 1.81
N ALA A 129 -0.66 7.44 1.14
CA ALA A 129 0.50 6.70 1.65
C ALA A 129 1.66 7.67 1.88
N ARG A 130 2.37 7.49 3.00
CA ARG A 130 3.57 8.25 3.35
C ARG A 130 4.78 7.34 3.33
N ILE A 131 5.78 7.73 2.56
CA ILE A 131 7.05 7.03 2.40
C ILE A 131 8.15 8.03 2.69
N THR A 132 9.15 7.62 3.47
CA THR A 132 10.30 8.46 3.77
C THR A 132 11.32 8.39 2.63
N GLU A 133 12.14 9.43 2.52
CA GLU A 133 13.24 9.49 1.56
C GLU A 133 14.19 8.29 1.71
N THR A 134 14.52 7.92 2.95
CA THR A 134 15.36 6.75 3.26
C THR A 134 14.71 5.45 2.79
N ALA A 135 13.41 5.27 3.03
CA ALA A 135 12.70 4.07 2.58
C ALA A 135 12.66 3.95 1.05
N LEU A 136 12.52 5.09 0.35
CA LEU A 136 12.58 5.12 -1.11
C LEU A 136 14.00 4.80 -1.62
N ALA A 137 15.04 5.31 -0.96
CA ALA A 137 16.43 5.00 -1.29
C ALA A 137 16.74 3.49 -1.12
N ASP A 138 16.35 2.90 0.02
CA ASP A 138 16.51 1.47 0.30
C ASP A 138 15.79 0.62 -0.76
N TYR A 139 14.58 1.04 -1.14
CA TYR A 139 13.80 0.38 -2.17
C TYR A 139 14.44 0.47 -3.57
N ILE A 140 14.97 1.62 -3.96
CA ILE A 140 15.71 1.79 -5.23
C ILE A 140 16.90 0.83 -5.28
N ARG A 141 17.66 0.72 -4.18
CA ARG A 141 18.80 -0.22 -4.09
C ARG A 141 18.37 -1.67 -4.22
N LEU A 142 17.23 -2.04 -3.63
CA LEU A 142 16.67 -3.38 -3.78
C LEU A 142 16.25 -3.67 -5.23
N LYS A 143 15.59 -2.70 -5.87
CA LYS A 143 15.05 -2.82 -7.23
C LYS A 143 16.14 -2.83 -8.31
N TYR A 144 17.22 -2.09 -8.10
CA TYR A 144 18.32 -1.95 -9.06
C TYR A 144 19.64 -2.47 -8.46
N PRO A 145 19.97 -3.77 -8.63
CA PRO A 145 21.17 -4.37 -8.04
C PRO A 145 22.51 -3.73 -8.45
N ALA A 146 22.53 -2.99 -9.56
CA ALA A 146 23.66 -2.20 -10.01
C ALA A 146 23.93 -1.00 -9.08
N VAL A 147 22.91 -0.45 -8.42
CA VAL A 147 23.04 0.66 -7.48
C VAL A 147 23.54 0.12 -6.14
N LYS A 148 24.73 0.55 -5.72
CA LYS A 148 25.36 0.10 -4.45
C LYS A 148 25.07 1.04 -3.30
N GLU A 149 25.06 2.33 -3.60
CA GLU A 149 24.79 3.41 -2.65
C GLU A 149 23.79 4.36 -3.29
N VAL A 150 22.80 4.82 -2.53
CA VAL A 150 21.82 5.80 -2.99
C VAL A 150 21.26 6.58 -1.81
N THR A 151 21.10 7.87 -2.02
CA THR A 151 20.42 8.81 -1.14
C THR A 151 19.37 9.53 -1.97
N VAL A 152 18.19 9.72 -1.40
CA VAL A 152 17.10 10.48 -2.01
C VAL A 152 16.80 11.67 -1.11
N GLU A 153 16.56 12.84 -1.70
CA GLU A 153 16.02 14.01 -1.01
C GLU A 153 14.90 14.63 -1.85
N LEU A 154 13.81 15.04 -1.22
CA LEU A 154 12.68 15.69 -1.85
C LEU A 154 12.66 17.18 -1.43
N LYS A 155 13.01 18.06 -2.37
CA LYS A 155 13.02 19.51 -2.15
C LYS A 155 12.24 20.22 -3.23
N LYS A 156 11.30 21.10 -2.83
CA LYS A 156 10.52 21.95 -3.76
C LYS A 156 9.91 21.15 -4.94
N HIS A 157 9.27 20.02 -4.64
CA HIS A 157 8.66 19.10 -5.62
C HIS A 157 9.62 18.39 -6.59
N ARG A 158 10.92 18.42 -6.32
CA ARG A 158 11.92 17.67 -7.08
C ARG A 158 12.59 16.63 -6.19
N ALA A 159 12.82 15.46 -6.79
CA ALA A 159 13.66 14.41 -6.25
C ALA A 159 15.11 14.67 -6.66
N PHE A 160 15.99 14.69 -5.67
CA PHE A 160 17.43 14.72 -5.80
C PHE A 160 17.94 13.35 -5.39
N VAL A 161 18.45 12.59 -6.35
CA VAL A 161 18.91 11.23 -6.15
C VAL A 161 20.41 11.19 -6.43
N THR A 162 21.19 10.93 -5.39
CA THR A 162 22.65 10.82 -5.48
C THR A 162 23.05 9.40 -5.16
N GLY A 163 24.03 8.83 -5.85
CA GLY A 163 24.49 7.50 -5.51
C GLY A 163 25.67 7.02 -6.32
N ARG A 164 25.99 5.74 -6.13
CA ARG A 164 27.03 5.02 -6.85
C ARG A 164 26.45 3.78 -7.47
N ALA A 165 26.70 3.60 -8.77
CA ALA A 165 26.33 2.41 -9.52
C ALA A 165 27.56 1.66 -10.01
N GLU A 166 27.46 0.32 -10.02
CA GLU A 166 28.40 -0.59 -10.64
C GLU A 166 27.75 -1.17 -11.90
N LEU A 167 28.16 -0.64 -13.06
CA LEU A 167 27.69 -1.07 -14.36
C LEU A 167 28.80 -1.88 -15.03
N LEU A 168 28.69 -3.21 -14.95
CA LEU A 168 29.66 -4.17 -15.51
C LEU A 168 31.11 -3.90 -15.06
N LEU A 169 31.85 -3.12 -15.84
CA LEU A 169 33.28 -2.81 -15.67
C LEU A 169 33.55 -1.39 -15.16
N LEU A 170 32.52 -0.56 -15.02
CA LEU A 170 32.64 0.82 -14.54
C LEU A 170 31.93 1.02 -13.21
N LYS A 171 32.62 1.70 -12.31
CA LYS A 171 32.01 2.34 -11.14
C LYS A 171 31.74 3.79 -11.52
N THR A 172 30.54 4.26 -11.24
CA THR A 172 30.14 5.62 -11.62
C THR A 172 29.30 6.21 -10.52
N ASP A 173 29.69 7.40 -10.09
CA ASP A 173 28.88 8.22 -9.21
C ASP A 173 27.84 8.94 -10.07
N PHE A 174 26.59 8.94 -9.63
CA PHE A 174 25.50 9.56 -10.36
C PHE A 174 24.75 10.56 -9.47
N PHE A 175 24.23 11.59 -10.12
CA PHE A 175 23.36 12.56 -9.50
C PHE A 175 22.21 12.90 -10.46
N VAL A 176 20.98 12.75 -9.99
CA VAL A 176 19.76 12.95 -10.77
C VAL A 176 18.88 13.96 -10.05
N ILE A 177 18.42 14.96 -10.79
CA ILE A 177 17.38 15.89 -10.34
C ILE A 177 16.19 15.69 -11.25
N ALA A 178 15.04 15.28 -10.72
CA ALA A 178 13.85 15.03 -11.52
C ALA A 178 12.56 15.37 -10.77
N SER A 179 11.48 15.58 -11.51
CA SER A 179 10.12 15.67 -10.96
C SER A 179 9.54 14.27 -10.79
N LEU A 180 8.90 13.99 -9.65
CA LEU A 180 8.13 12.75 -9.47
C LEU A 180 6.68 13.00 -9.90
N VAL A 181 6.23 12.29 -10.92
CA VAL A 181 4.88 12.45 -11.47
C VAL A 181 4.11 11.13 -11.50
N PRO A 182 2.79 11.15 -11.24
CA PRO A 182 1.95 9.99 -11.47
C PRO A 182 1.74 9.77 -12.98
N GLN A 183 1.86 8.52 -13.41
CA GLN A 183 1.61 8.12 -14.80
C GLN A 183 0.84 6.80 -14.85
N ALA A 184 0.00 6.67 -15.89
CA ALA A 184 -0.85 5.50 -16.12
C ALA A 184 -1.68 5.08 -14.89
N GLY A 185 -1.97 6.04 -14.00
CA GLY A 185 -2.73 5.86 -12.77
C GLY A 185 -2.14 4.88 -11.77
N THR A 186 -0.96 4.27 -11.97
CA THR A 186 -0.43 3.25 -11.04
C THR A 186 1.08 3.31 -10.88
N GLN A 187 1.72 4.24 -11.59
CA GLN A 187 3.16 4.35 -11.67
C GLN A 187 3.61 5.73 -11.23
N LEU A 188 4.75 5.78 -10.55
CA LEU A 188 5.49 7.02 -10.29
C LEU A 188 6.70 7.07 -11.21
N TRP A 189 6.79 8.12 -12.00
CA TRP A 189 7.83 8.35 -12.99
C TRP A 189 8.70 9.55 -12.62
N LEU A 190 9.95 9.52 -13.08
CA LEU A 190 10.84 10.66 -13.11
C LEU A 190 10.69 11.36 -14.45
N GLU A 191 10.34 12.64 -14.41
CA GLU A 191 10.27 13.54 -15.57
C GLU A 191 11.24 14.72 -15.41
N ASP A 192 11.52 15.40 -16.53
CA ASP A 192 12.42 16.57 -16.61
C ASP A 192 13.79 16.35 -15.95
N ALA A 193 14.33 15.14 -16.09
CA ALA A 193 15.52 14.78 -15.34
C ALA A 193 16.77 15.45 -15.89
N ILE A 194 17.58 15.98 -14.97
CA ILE A 194 18.94 16.40 -15.22
C ILE A 194 19.84 15.34 -14.59
N VAL A 195 20.68 14.71 -15.40
CA VAL A 195 21.53 13.60 -14.99
C VAL A 195 23.00 13.99 -15.09
N PHE A 196 23.75 13.70 -14.04
CA PHE A 196 25.21 13.80 -13.99
C PHE A 196 25.79 12.42 -13.72
N LEU A 197 26.89 12.10 -14.39
CA LEU A 197 27.71 10.91 -14.18
C LEU A 197 29.15 11.36 -13.99
N ASN A 198 29.77 11.00 -12.86
CA ASN A 198 31.12 11.45 -12.48
C ASN A 198 31.29 12.99 -12.62
N ASP A 199 30.31 13.74 -12.09
CA ASP A 199 30.21 15.21 -12.16
C ASP A 199 30.04 15.82 -13.58
N GLU A 200 30.00 14.99 -14.62
CA GLU A 200 29.71 15.44 -15.97
C GLU A 200 28.23 15.29 -16.28
N ARG A 201 27.61 16.39 -16.74
CA ARG A 201 26.23 16.34 -17.20
C ARG A 201 26.15 15.46 -18.44
N VAL A 202 25.29 14.44 -18.37
CA VAL A 202 24.96 13.61 -19.54
C VAL A 202 24.24 14.50 -20.56
N ARG A 203 24.68 14.50 -21.81
CA ARG A 203 24.05 15.28 -22.90
C ARG A 203 23.60 14.35 -24.03
N ASP A 204 22.97 14.93 -25.05
CA ASP A 204 22.65 14.27 -26.33
C ASP A 204 21.60 13.15 -26.26
N GLY A 205 20.59 13.29 -25.39
CA GLY A 205 19.44 12.37 -25.33
C GLY A 205 19.71 11.04 -24.62
N SER A 206 20.96 10.80 -24.18
CA SER A 206 21.31 9.66 -23.33
C SER A 206 20.63 9.72 -21.96
N GLU A 207 20.32 10.92 -21.48
CA GLU A 207 19.49 11.17 -20.28
C GLU A 207 18.15 10.41 -20.39
N ARG A 208 17.50 10.46 -21.55
CA ARG A 208 16.19 9.84 -21.78
C ARG A 208 16.26 8.32 -21.75
N ARG A 209 17.29 7.72 -22.35
CA ARG A 209 17.50 6.26 -22.29
C ARG A 209 17.77 5.75 -20.88
N LEU A 210 18.49 6.55 -20.07
CA LEU A 210 18.69 6.24 -18.67
C LEU A 210 17.36 6.28 -17.92
N LEU A 211 16.55 7.32 -18.14
CA LEU A 211 15.22 7.42 -17.53
C LEU A 211 14.29 6.29 -17.95
N ASP A 212 14.28 5.90 -19.22
CA ASP A 212 13.47 4.77 -19.71
C ASP A 212 13.85 3.45 -19.02
N THR A 213 15.10 3.32 -18.54
CA THR A 213 15.57 2.15 -17.78
C THR A 213 15.16 2.22 -16.31
N LEU A 214 15.12 3.42 -15.74
CA LEU A 214 14.82 3.65 -14.32
C LEU A 214 13.32 3.84 -14.05
N ASN A 215 12.55 4.20 -15.06
CA ASN A 215 11.12 4.38 -14.99
C ASN A 215 10.37 3.05 -15.27
N PRO A 216 9.24 2.82 -14.60
CA PRO A 216 8.73 3.60 -13.47
C PRO A 216 9.61 3.38 -12.22
N VAL A 217 9.75 4.40 -11.38
CA VAL A 217 10.48 4.28 -10.10
C VAL A 217 9.73 3.35 -9.16
N VAL A 218 8.40 3.52 -9.10
CA VAL A 218 7.49 2.65 -8.37
C VAL A 218 6.34 2.28 -9.30
N ASP A 219 6.10 0.99 -9.47
CA ASP A 219 4.89 0.47 -10.09
C ASP A 219 4.04 -0.24 -9.02
N ALA A 220 2.88 0.34 -8.69
CA ALA A 220 1.98 -0.19 -7.67
C ALA A 220 1.54 -1.63 -7.98
N ASN A 221 1.40 -2.00 -9.25
CA ASN A 221 0.93 -3.31 -9.65
C ASN A 221 2.06 -4.32 -9.75
N ARG A 222 3.07 -3.98 -10.57
CA ARG A 222 4.18 -4.88 -10.87
C ARG A 222 5.07 -5.04 -9.65
N ASP A 223 5.46 -3.92 -9.05
CA ASP A 223 6.45 -3.95 -8.00
C ASP A 223 5.82 -4.16 -6.63
N LEU A 224 4.69 -3.50 -6.31
CA LEU A 224 4.05 -3.61 -4.98
C LEU A 224 2.94 -4.67 -4.92
N GLY A 225 2.54 -5.26 -6.04
CA GLY A 225 1.54 -6.33 -6.06
C GLY A 225 0.11 -5.87 -5.71
N LEU A 226 -0.21 -4.59 -5.90
CA LEU A 226 -1.51 -4.01 -5.53
C LEU A 226 -2.64 -4.34 -6.51
N ARG A 227 -2.34 -4.89 -7.70
CA ARG A 227 -3.32 -5.45 -8.66
C ARG A 227 -4.57 -4.56 -8.88
N SER A 228 -4.35 -3.28 -9.20
CA SER A 228 -5.38 -2.26 -9.44
C SER A 228 -6.19 -1.85 -8.20
N ALA A 229 -5.78 -2.26 -7.00
CA ALA A 229 -6.39 -1.81 -5.75
C ALA A 229 -6.08 -0.33 -5.43
N LEU A 230 -5.11 0.27 -6.11
CA LEU A 230 -4.69 1.65 -5.91
C LEU A 230 -4.50 2.34 -7.26
N VAL A 231 -4.90 3.62 -7.31
CA VAL A 231 -4.62 4.53 -8.42
C VAL A 231 -3.82 5.73 -7.86
N VAL A 232 -2.70 6.08 -8.50
CA VAL A 232 -1.76 7.16 -8.13
C VAL A 232 -1.94 8.34 -9.06
#